data_AF-X1U3G8-F1
#
_entry.id   AF-X1U3G8-F1
#
_cell.length_a   1.000
_cell.length_b   1.000
_cell.length_c   1.000
_cell.angle_alpha   90.00
_cell.angle_beta   90.00
_cell.angle_gamma   90.00
#
_symmetry.space_group_name_H-M   'P 1'
#
loop_
_entity.id
_entity.type
_entity.pdbx_description
1 polymer ?
#
loop_
_entity_poly.entity_id
_entity_poly.type
_entity_poly.pdbx_seq_one_letter_code
_entity_poly.pdbx_strand_id
1 'polypeptide(L)'
;TFGSDKKRGAPGHEEIELALMKLYWLTRKKRYLTTAKFFIDERGKGFAGRDEYRQDHLPFIEQKDIVGHAVRAVYLMSGAADVYRETKDKAMMDTLEGLWKNMTEKKMYLTGGIGSRHEGEAFGKNYELPNDRAYAETCAAIGNIFWNHRMLQLTGEAKYADIMERVLYNGFLSGISLNGKTYFYQNPLQSDGTDRRQSWFKCACCPSNIARLLSSLGSYFYSISREG
;
A
#
# COMPACT_ATOMS: atom_id res chain seq x y z
N THR A 1 5.38 -25.51 -7.98
CA THR A 1 5.84 -24.13 -7.68
C THR A 1 5.36 -23.20 -8.78
N PHE A 2 5.17 -21.91 -8.51
CA PHE A 2 4.74 -20.94 -9.53
C PHE A 2 5.91 -20.53 -10.46
N GLY A 3 5.61 -20.09 -11.68
CA GLY A 3 6.60 -19.63 -12.68
C GLY A 3 6.07 -19.70 -14.11
N SER A 4 6.81 -19.10 -15.06
CA SER A 4 6.45 -19.02 -16.49
C SER A 4 6.17 -20.40 -17.11
N ASP A 5 7.03 -21.37 -16.82
CA ASP A 5 6.95 -22.75 -17.31
C ASP A 5 6.33 -23.70 -16.27
N LYS A 6 5.62 -23.15 -15.29
CA LYS A 6 5.03 -23.89 -14.18
C LYS A 6 3.58 -23.46 -13.96
N LYS A 7 3.08 -23.63 -12.73
CA LYS A 7 1.74 -23.17 -12.38
C LYS A 7 1.69 -21.64 -12.53
N ARG A 8 0.78 -21.16 -13.37
CA ARG A 8 0.42 -19.75 -13.50
C ARG A 8 -0.47 -19.33 -12.33
N GLY A 9 -0.42 -18.06 -11.94
CA GLY A 9 -1.16 -17.59 -10.78
C GLY A 9 -0.68 -16.25 -10.25
N ALA A 10 -1.60 -15.49 -9.65
CA ALA A 10 -1.29 -14.30 -8.87
C ALA A 10 -2.01 -14.39 -7.50
N PRO A 11 -1.44 -13.80 -6.43
CA PRO A 11 -2.06 -13.79 -5.11
C PRO A 11 -3.44 -13.14 -5.12
N GLY A 12 -4.37 -13.72 -4.36
CA GLY A 12 -5.66 -13.09 -4.13
C GLY A 12 -5.50 -11.72 -3.46
N HIS A 13 -4.67 -11.59 -2.43
CA HIS A 13 -4.33 -10.34 -1.74
C HIS A 13 -2.80 -10.15 -1.79
N GLU A 14 -2.36 -9.00 -2.28
CA GLU A 14 -0.99 -8.56 -2.47
C GLU A 14 -0.31 -8.27 -1.13
N GLU A 15 0.89 -8.82 -0.94
CA GLU A 15 1.77 -8.67 0.25
C GLU A 15 2.96 -9.63 0.08
N ILE A 16 2.73 -10.78 -0.56
CA ILE A 16 3.77 -11.79 -0.73
C ILE A 16 4.93 -11.28 -1.59
N GLU A 17 4.67 -10.36 -2.52
CA GLU A 17 5.66 -9.73 -3.38
C GLU A 17 6.70 -8.98 -2.55
N LEU A 18 6.27 -8.08 -1.66
CA LEU A 18 7.18 -7.35 -0.77
C LEU A 18 7.83 -8.26 0.29
N ALA A 19 7.12 -9.30 0.74
CA ALA A 19 7.68 -10.28 1.67
C ALA A 19 8.80 -11.13 1.02
N LEU A 20 8.59 -11.56 -0.22
CA LEU A 20 9.58 -12.29 -1.02
C LEU A 20 10.81 -11.42 -1.31
N MET A 21 10.64 -10.12 -1.52
CA MET A 21 11.77 -9.21 -1.68
C MET A 21 12.60 -9.07 -0.41
N LYS A 22 11.96 -8.95 0.77
CA LYS A 22 12.68 -9.01 2.06
C LYS A 22 13.43 -10.33 2.23
N LEU A 23 12.80 -11.45 1.88
CA LEU A 23 13.43 -12.77 1.95
C LEU A 23 14.60 -12.91 0.95
N TYR A 24 14.48 -12.30 -0.24
CA TYR A 24 15.55 -12.20 -1.21
C TYR A 24 16.75 -11.44 -0.63
N TRP A 25 16.56 -10.30 0.00
CA TRP A 25 17.68 -9.54 0.58
C TRP A 25 18.36 -10.27 1.74
N LEU A 26 17.57 -10.98 2.57
CA LEU A 26 18.10 -11.78 3.67
C LEU A 26 18.92 -12.98 3.19
N THR A 27 18.46 -13.67 2.15
CA THR A 27 19.02 -14.98 1.75
C THR A 27 19.87 -14.93 0.47
N ARG A 28 19.75 -13.85 -0.30
CA ARG A 28 20.31 -13.67 -1.66
C ARG A 28 19.92 -14.73 -2.68
N LYS A 29 18.90 -15.56 -2.39
CA LYS A 29 18.40 -16.58 -3.31
C LYS A 29 17.51 -15.94 -4.38
N LYS A 30 18.04 -15.79 -5.60
CA LYS A 30 17.36 -15.13 -6.74
C LYS A 30 15.94 -15.62 -7.02
N ARG A 31 15.63 -16.89 -6.70
CA ARG A 31 14.27 -17.45 -6.85
C ARG A 31 13.18 -16.59 -6.21
N TYR A 32 13.47 -15.92 -5.08
CA TYR A 32 12.49 -15.10 -4.38
C TYR A 32 12.19 -13.80 -5.14
N LEU A 33 13.22 -13.11 -5.64
CA LEU A 33 13.06 -11.97 -6.56
C LEU A 33 12.30 -12.39 -7.83
N THR A 34 12.69 -13.51 -8.45
CA THR A 34 12.02 -14.00 -9.67
C THR A 34 10.54 -14.33 -9.41
N THR A 35 10.21 -14.93 -8.25
CA THR A 35 8.82 -15.20 -7.88
C THR A 35 8.03 -13.92 -7.57
N ALA A 36 8.64 -12.94 -6.90
CA ALA A 36 7.99 -11.65 -6.65
C ALA A 36 7.65 -10.94 -7.96
N LYS A 37 8.63 -10.82 -8.88
CA LYS A 37 8.40 -10.24 -10.20
C LYS A 37 7.34 -11.01 -10.97
N PHE A 38 7.40 -12.35 -10.95
CA PHE A 38 6.40 -13.19 -11.61
C PHE A 38 4.98 -12.87 -11.16
N PHE A 39 4.71 -12.74 -9.86
CA PHE A 39 3.36 -12.43 -9.39
C PHE A 39 2.86 -11.05 -9.83
N ILE A 40 3.75 -10.05 -9.93
CA ILE A 40 3.40 -8.73 -10.46
C ILE A 40 3.11 -8.81 -11.96
N ASP A 41 3.96 -9.49 -12.72
CA ASP A 41 3.82 -9.66 -14.17
C ASP A 41 2.58 -10.50 -14.56
N GLU A 42 2.04 -11.28 -13.63
CA GLU A 42 0.83 -12.08 -13.83
C GLU A 42 -0.47 -11.31 -13.59
N ARG A 43 -0.41 -10.10 -13.02
CA ARG A 43 -1.57 -9.21 -12.93
C ARG A 43 -2.08 -8.87 -14.33
N GLY A 44 -3.39 -8.73 -14.47
CA GLY A 44 -4.05 -8.43 -15.75
C GLY A 44 -4.35 -9.65 -16.60
N LYS A 45 -3.95 -10.85 -16.17
CA LYS A 45 -4.16 -12.11 -16.92
C LYS A 45 -5.34 -12.90 -16.37
N GLY A 46 -6.03 -12.40 -15.35
CA GLY A 46 -7.23 -13.00 -14.78
C GLY A 46 -6.95 -14.09 -13.74
N PHE A 47 -5.71 -14.20 -13.24
CA PHE A 47 -5.32 -15.22 -12.28
C PHE A 47 -5.68 -14.90 -10.83
N ALA A 48 -6.08 -13.66 -10.53
CA ALA A 48 -6.58 -13.25 -9.23
C ALA A 48 -8.08 -12.90 -9.27
N GLY A 49 -8.67 -12.68 -10.44
CA GLY A 49 -10.13 -12.51 -10.58
C GLY A 49 -10.58 -11.66 -11.75
N ARG A 50 -9.64 -11.07 -12.52
CA ARG A 50 -9.94 -10.14 -13.62
C ARG A 50 -10.81 -8.96 -13.17
N ASP A 51 -10.45 -8.36 -12.04
CA ASP A 51 -11.21 -7.27 -11.42
C ASP A 51 -10.28 -6.15 -10.89
N GLU A 52 -10.86 -4.97 -10.67
CA GLU A 52 -10.15 -3.83 -10.07
C GLU A 52 -9.85 -4.06 -8.59
N TYR A 53 -10.75 -4.76 -7.87
CA TYR A 53 -10.66 -5.02 -6.43
C TYR A 53 -9.33 -5.70 -6.04
N ARG A 54 -8.80 -6.58 -6.90
CA ARG A 54 -7.51 -7.29 -6.74
C ARG A 54 -6.45 -6.88 -7.77
N GLN A 55 -6.61 -5.68 -8.34
CA GLN A 55 -5.65 -5.06 -9.27
C GLN A 55 -5.27 -5.99 -10.44
N ASP A 56 -6.22 -6.81 -10.90
CA ASP A 56 -6.03 -7.84 -11.94
C ASP A 56 -6.84 -7.55 -13.21
N HIS A 57 -7.42 -6.35 -13.29
CA HIS A 57 -8.14 -5.83 -14.46
C HIS A 57 -7.20 -5.49 -15.63
N LEU A 58 -5.95 -5.12 -15.35
CA LEU A 58 -4.94 -4.75 -16.34
C LEU A 58 -3.54 -5.22 -15.93
N PRO A 59 -2.64 -5.48 -16.89
CA PRO A 59 -1.23 -5.69 -16.60
C PRO A 59 -0.69 -4.56 -15.75
N PHE A 60 0.18 -4.88 -14.78
CA PHE A 60 0.70 -3.87 -13.84
C PHE A 60 1.20 -2.62 -14.56
N ILE A 61 2.05 -2.80 -15.57
CA ILE A 61 2.68 -1.70 -16.33
C ILE A 61 1.70 -0.87 -17.18
N GLU A 62 0.46 -1.33 -17.35
CA GLU A 62 -0.59 -0.65 -18.11
C GLU A 62 -1.58 0.12 -17.22
N GLN A 63 -1.50 -0.05 -15.90
CA GLN A 63 -2.39 0.64 -14.96
C GLN A 63 -2.08 2.15 -14.90
N LYS A 64 -3.13 2.98 -14.98
CA LYS A 64 -3.02 4.45 -15.01
C LYS A 64 -3.75 5.15 -13.85
N ASP A 65 -4.69 4.47 -13.21
CA ASP A 65 -5.44 4.96 -12.06
C ASP A 65 -5.33 3.94 -10.92
N ILE A 66 -5.15 4.42 -9.70
CA ILE A 66 -5.16 3.53 -8.53
C ILE A 66 -6.62 3.17 -8.20
N VAL A 67 -6.94 1.88 -8.18
CA VAL A 67 -8.33 1.37 -8.10
C VAL A 67 -8.42 0.16 -7.17
N GLY A 68 -9.66 -0.23 -6.84
CA GLY A 68 -9.94 -1.38 -6.00
C GLY A 68 -9.58 -1.18 -4.54
N HIS A 69 -9.42 -2.28 -3.82
CA HIS A 69 -9.16 -2.28 -2.38
C HIS A 69 -7.88 -1.51 -2.05
N ALA A 70 -7.97 -0.56 -1.12
CA ALA A 70 -6.89 0.39 -0.88
C ALA A 70 -5.59 -0.27 -0.39
N VAL A 71 -5.67 -1.14 0.63
CA VAL A 71 -4.51 -1.89 1.17
C VAL A 71 -3.82 -2.75 0.11
N ARG A 72 -4.60 -3.52 -0.65
CA ARG A 72 -4.10 -4.39 -1.71
C ARG A 72 -3.26 -3.63 -2.72
N ALA A 73 -3.79 -2.49 -3.19
CA ALA A 73 -3.11 -1.64 -4.14
C ALA A 73 -1.77 -1.13 -3.58
N VAL A 74 -1.74 -0.54 -2.39
CA VAL A 74 -0.48 0.03 -1.84
C VAL A 74 0.54 -1.02 -1.43
N TYR A 75 0.11 -2.25 -1.09
CA TYR A 75 1.03 -3.38 -0.89
C TYR A 75 1.59 -3.89 -2.21
N LEU A 76 0.79 -3.96 -3.28
CA LEU A 76 1.27 -4.26 -4.62
C LEU A 76 2.33 -3.24 -5.06
N MET A 77 2.05 -1.94 -4.91
CA MET A 77 2.98 -0.89 -5.27
C MET A 77 4.28 -0.95 -4.45
N SER A 78 4.17 -1.29 -3.16
CA SER A 78 5.34 -1.52 -2.31
C SER A 78 6.20 -2.69 -2.81
N GLY A 79 5.58 -3.82 -3.20
CA GLY A 79 6.29 -4.96 -3.78
C GLY A 79 6.91 -4.64 -5.13
N ALA A 80 6.23 -3.89 -5.98
CA ALA A 80 6.74 -3.44 -7.26
C ALA A 80 7.93 -2.48 -7.11
N ALA A 81 7.86 -1.51 -6.19
CA ALA A 81 9.00 -0.64 -5.89
C ALA A 81 10.23 -1.46 -5.40
N ASP A 82 10.01 -2.49 -4.59
CA ASP A 82 11.08 -3.39 -4.13
C ASP A 82 11.69 -4.17 -5.31
N VAL A 83 10.87 -4.69 -6.23
CA VAL A 83 11.34 -5.39 -7.43
C VAL A 83 12.09 -4.45 -8.37
N TYR A 84 11.56 -3.25 -8.63
CA TYR A 84 12.22 -2.21 -9.42
C TYR A 84 13.62 -1.90 -8.90
N ARG A 85 13.80 -1.86 -7.57
CA ARG A 85 15.10 -1.60 -6.95
C ARG A 85 16.20 -2.52 -7.48
N GLU A 86 15.87 -3.78 -7.73
CA GLU A 86 16.80 -4.81 -8.20
C GLU A 86 16.83 -4.96 -9.72
N THR A 87 15.69 -4.76 -10.41
CA THR A 87 15.58 -4.98 -11.87
C THR A 87 15.88 -3.74 -12.70
N LYS A 88 15.70 -2.55 -12.13
CA LYS A 88 15.75 -1.25 -12.82
C LYS A 88 14.81 -1.17 -14.03
N ASP A 89 13.70 -1.89 -13.97
CA ASP A 89 12.67 -1.89 -15.02
C ASP A 89 11.96 -0.54 -15.09
N LYS A 90 12.29 0.27 -16.10
CA LYS A 90 11.77 1.64 -16.22
C LYS A 90 10.24 1.69 -16.32
N ALA A 91 9.62 0.74 -17.02
CA ALA A 91 8.16 0.72 -17.16
C ALA A 91 7.47 0.56 -15.79
N MET A 92 8.06 -0.24 -14.90
CA MET A 92 7.57 -0.40 -13.53
C MET A 92 7.65 0.90 -12.73
N MET A 93 8.74 1.66 -12.89
CA MET A 93 8.88 2.97 -12.23
C MET A 93 7.89 4.00 -12.78
N ASP A 94 7.74 4.07 -14.10
CA ASP A 94 6.80 4.99 -14.75
C ASP A 94 5.35 4.72 -14.28
N THR A 95 4.97 3.45 -14.12
CA THR A 95 3.69 3.05 -13.54
C THR A 95 3.57 3.44 -12.06
N LEU A 96 4.60 3.19 -11.24
CA LEU A 96 4.60 3.56 -9.83
C LEU A 96 4.39 5.07 -9.65
N GLU A 97 5.14 5.89 -10.38
CA GLU A 97 4.99 7.35 -10.32
C GLU A 97 3.61 7.82 -10.82
N GLY A 98 3.11 7.25 -11.92
CA GLY A 98 1.80 7.58 -12.47
C GLY A 98 0.66 7.27 -11.49
N LEU A 99 0.68 6.08 -10.89
CA LEU A 99 -0.31 5.67 -9.89
C LEU A 99 -0.20 6.47 -8.60
N TRP A 100 1.03 6.79 -8.16
CA TRP A 100 1.26 7.63 -7.00
C TRP A 100 0.69 9.04 -7.21
N LYS A 101 0.90 9.61 -8.39
CA LYS A 101 0.33 10.90 -8.78
C LYS A 101 -1.20 10.86 -8.79
N ASN A 102 -1.80 9.82 -9.39
CA ASN A 102 -3.25 9.64 -9.36
C ASN A 102 -3.79 9.56 -7.92
N MET A 103 -3.12 8.80 -7.05
CA MET A 103 -3.50 8.67 -5.64
C MET A 103 -3.44 10.02 -4.92
N THR A 104 -2.29 10.69 -4.95
CA THR A 104 -2.02 11.87 -4.14
C THR A 104 -2.74 13.12 -4.61
N GLU A 105 -2.93 13.29 -5.93
CA GLU A 105 -3.58 14.48 -6.49
C GLU A 105 -5.10 14.35 -6.59
N LYS A 106 -5.64 13.12 -6.64
CA LYS A 106 -7.06 12.91 -6.97
C LYS A 106 -7.83 12.02 -6.00
N LYS A 107 -7.18 11.16 -5.22
CA LYS A 107 -7.85 10.10 -4.45
C LYS A 107 -7.38 9.94 -3.00
N MET A 108 -6.68 10.94 -2.47
CA MET A 108 -6.19 10.94 -1.09
C MET A 108 -6.85 12.06 -0.29
N TYR A 109 -7.32 11.72 0.90
CA TYR A 109 -7.91 12.67 1.83
C TYR A 109 -6.86 13.64 2.40
N LEU A 110 -7.32 14.76 2.98
CA LEU A 110 -6.45 15.74 3.62
C LEU A 110 -5.56 15.13 4.72
N THR A 111 -6.06 14.10 5.40
CA THR A 111 -5.35 13.35 6.45
C THR A 111 -4.31 12.36 5.92
N GLY A 112 -4.18 12.22 4.59
CA GLY A 112 -3.39 11.15 3.96
C GLY A 112 -4.10 9.79 3.91
N GLY A 113 -5.32 9.70 4.46
CA GLY A 113 -6.16 8.51 4.32
C GLY A 113 -6.51 8.21 2.86
N ILE A 114 -6.67 6.93 2.54
CA ILE A 114 -7.00 6.44 1.19
C ILE A 114 -8.10 5.37 1.26
N GLY A 115 -8.92 5.29 0.22
CA GLY A 115 -10.11 4.46 0.17
C GLY A 115 -11.35 5.25 0.60
N SER A 116 -12.19 5.64 -0.37
CA SER A 116 -13.35 6.51 -0.15
C SER A 116 -14.68 5.76 -0.15
N ARG A 117 -14.65 4.43 -0.33
CA ARG A 117 -15.84 3.57 -0.35
C ARG A 117 -15.72 2.45 0.68
N HIS A 118 -16.78 2.27 1.45
CA HIS A 118 -16.94 1.08 2.30
C HIS A 118 -17.06 -0.18 1.46
N GLU A 119 -17.78 -0.11 0.35
CA GLU A 119 -17.88 -1.22 -0.59
C GLU A 119 -16.50 -1.53 -1.19
N GLY A 120 -16.02 -2.74 -0.92
CA GLY A 120 -14.70 -3.20 -1.35
C GLY A 120 -13.52 -2.54 -0.64
N GLU A 121 -13.75 -1.72 0.40
CA GLU A 121 -12.68 -1.03 1.15
C GLU A 121 -11.75 -0.26 0.19
N ALA A 122 -12.37 0.42 -0.78
CA ALA A 122 -11.77 0.70 -2.07
C ALA A 122 -11.59 2.18 -2.38
N PHE A 123 -10.67 2.45 -3.31
CA PHE A 123 -10.60 3.74 -4.00
C PHE A 123 -11.89 4.02 -4.77
N GLY A 124 -12.38 5.25 -4.66
CA GLY A 124 -13.44 5.76 -5.53
C GLY A 124 -12.91 6.28 -6.87
N LYS A 125 -13.77 7.03 -7.57
CA LYS A 125 -13.41 7.80 -8.77
C LYS A 125 -12.46 8.94 -8.40
N ASN A 126 -11.80 9.52 -9.41
CA ASN A 126 -11.01 10.73 -9.22
C ASN A 126 -11.89 11.83 -8.58
N TYR A 127 -11.37 12.46 -7.53
CA TYR A 127 -12.03 13.50 -6.73
C TYR A 127 -13.28 13.04 -5.95
N GLU A 128 -13.53 11.73 -5.87
CA GLU A 128 -14.56 11.17 -5.01
C GLU A 128 -14.02 11.02 -3.58
N LEU A 129 -14.05 12.12 -2.82
CA LEU A 129 -13.54 12.22 -1.44
C LEU A 129 -14.61 12.75 -0.45
N PRO A 130 -15.74 12.03 -0.28
CA PRO A 130 -16.75 12.38 0.71
C PRO A 130 -16.22 12.14 2.13
N ASN A 131 -16.49 13.06 3.06
CA ASN A 131 -15.93 13.04 4.41
C ASN A 131 -16.65 12.08 5.36
N ASP A 132 -17.97 12.00 5.24
CA ASP A 132 -18.89 11.22 6.07
C ASP A 132 -18.79 9.70 5.84
N ARG A 133 -18.53 9.29 4.59
CA ARG A 133 -18.39 7.88 4.21
C ARG A 133 -16.94 7.47 3.86
N ALA A 134 -15.97 8.27 4.30
CA ALA A 134 -14.56 7.97 4.08
C ALA A 134 -14.19 6.67 4.81
N TYR A 135 -13.79 5.63 4.05
CA TYR A 135 -13.36 4.38 4.65
C TYR A 135 -11.99 4.55 5.32
N ALA A 136 -11.02 5.09 4.58
CA ALA A 136 -9.72 5.52 5.09
C ALA A 136 -9.12 4.53 6.10
N GLU A 137 -8.99 3.27 5.71
CA GLU A 137 -8.58 2.19 6.60
C GLU A 137 -7.19 2.45 7.21
N THR A 138 -7.01 2.17 8.50
CA THR A 138 -5.70 2.32 9.15
C THR A 138 -4.62 1.46 8.47
N CYS A 139 -4.93 0.25 8.01
CA CYS A 139 -4.00 -0.56 7.21
C CYS A 139 -3.58 0.13 5.91
N ALA A 140 -4.50 0.87 5.28
CA ALA A 140 -4.22 1.54 4.03
C ALA A 140 -3.31 2.76 4.26
N ALA A 141 -3.47 3.47 5.38
CA ALA A 141 -2.51 4.48 5.82
C ALA A 141 -1.10 3.87 6.03
N ILE A 142 -0.98 2.71 6.67
CA ILE A 142 0.30 2.01 6.86
C ILE A 142 0.93 1.61 5.51
N GLY A 143 0.14 1.04 4.60
CA GLY A 143 0.61 0.70 3.26
C GLY A 143 1.00 1.93 2.43
N ASN A 144 0.32 3.06 2.61
CA ASN A 144 0.69 4.33 1.99
C ASN A 144 2.07 4.81 2.49
N ILE A 145 2.34 4.71 3.81
CA ILE A 145 3.66 4.98 4.38
C ILE A 145 4.72 4.03 3.80
N PHE A 146 4.41 2.73 3.70
CA PHE A 146 5.32 1.73 3.14
C PHE A 146 5.72 2.03 1.69
N TRP A 147 4.76 2.45 0.88
CA TRP A 147 5.02 2.76 -0.52
C TRP A 147 5.81 4.06 -0.65
N ASN A 148 5.41 5.12 0.03
CA ASN A 148 6.15 6.40 0.00
C ASN A 148 7.58 6.26 0.51
N HIS A 149 7.80 5.48 1.58
CA HIS A 149 9.16 5.24 2.08
C HIS A 149 10.05 4.61 1.01
N ARG A 150 9.51 3.67 0.22
CA ARG A 150 10.26 3.06 -0.89
C ARG A 150 10.53 4.05 -2.01
N MET A 151 9.53 4.85 -2.39
CA MET A 151 9.73 5.87 -3.42
C MET A 151 10.77 6.90 -2.97
N LEU A 152 10.78 7.30 -1.70
CA LEU A 152 11.84 8.12 -1.10
C LEU A 152 13.21 7.46 -1.22
N GLN A 153 13.35 6.17 -0.86
CA GLN A 153 14.62 5.45 -1.01
C GLN A 153 15.10 5.33 -2.45
N LEU A 154 14.17 5.26 -3.41
CA LEU A 154 14.50 5.08 -4.82
C LEU A 154 14.90 6.38 -5.51
N THR A 155 14.32 7.50 -5.09
CA THR A 155 14.40 8.79 -5.81
C THR A 155 15.14 9.88 -5.05
N GLY A 156 15.15 9.84 -3.71
CA GLY A 156 15.63 10.94 -2.88
C GLY A 156 14.70 12.17 -2.85
N GLU A 157 13.50 12.11 -3.44
CA GLU A 157 12.61 13.26 -3.51
C GLU A 157 11.79 13.46 -2.23
N ALA A 158 11.88 14.66 -1.65
CA ALA A 158 11.19 15.02 -0.41
C ALA A 158 9.65 14.90 -0.47
N LYS A 159 9.05 15.02 -1.67
CA LYS A 159 7.59 14.89 -1.86
C LYS A 159 7.01 13.59 -1.31
N TYR A 160 7.80 12.51 -1.30
CA TYR A 160 7.39 11.23 -0.72
C TYR A 160 7.44 11.27 0.82
N ALA A 161 8.44 11.96 1.40
CA ALA A 161 8.53 12.18 2.84
C ALA A 161 7.38 13.07 3.35
N ASP A 162 6.98 14.10 2.60
CA ASP A 162 5.84 14.96 2.94
C ASP A 162 4.54 14.16 3.07
N ILE A 163 4.32 13.19 2.16
CA ILE A 163 3.17 12.29 2.26
C ILE A 163 3.31 11.33 3.44
N MET A 164 4.51 10.78 3.69
CA MET A 164 4.73 9.95 4.88
C MET A 164 4.40 10.69 6.16
N GLU A 165 4.87 11.93 6.31
CA GLU A 165 4.59 12.78 7.47
C GLU A 165 3.09 13.01 7.63
N ARG A 166 2.41 13.47 6.56
CA ARG A 166 0.97 13.72 6.58
C ARG A 166 0.18 12.49 7.01
N VAL A 167 0.49 11.33 6.44
CA VAL A 167 -0.20 10.07 6.75
C VAL A 167 0.12 9.61 8.17
N LEU A 168 1.39 9.67 8.58
CA LEU A 168 1.83 9.23 9.90
C LEU A 168 1.14 10.03 11.00
N TYR A 169 1.19 11.36 10.92
CA TYR A 169 0.67 12.24 11.98
C TYR A 169 -0.84 12.41 11.97
N ASN A 170 -1.53 12.00 10.89
CA ASN A 170 -2.99 12.13 10.78
C ASN A 170 -3.64 10.76 10.57
N GLY A 171 -3.75 10.29 9.32
CA GLY A 171 -4.53 9.10 8.97
C GLY A 171 -4.07 7.78 9.62
N PHE A 172 -2.82 7.70 10.08
CA PHE A 172 -2.32 6.56 10.84
C PHE A 172 -2.57 6.70 12.35
N LEU A 173 -2.12 7.79 12.98
CA LEU A 173 -2.25 7.96 14.43
C LEU A 173 -3.72 8.11 14.88
N SER A 174 -4.64 8.54 14.00
CA SER A 174 -6.07 8.46 14.29
C SER A 174 -6.53 7.01 14.55
N GLY A 175 -5.86 6.03 13.94
CA GLY A 175 -6.13 4.60 14.04
C GLY A 175 -5.95 3.97 15.43
N ILE A 176 -5.28 4.64 16.37
CA ILE A 176 -5.01 4.11 17.71
C ILE A 176 -5.33 5.16 18.80
N SER A 177 -5.87 4.71 19.93
CA SER A 177 -6.08 5.60 21.09
C SER A 177 -4.76 5.97 21.76
N LEU A 178 -4.71 7.13 22.41
CA LEU A 178 -3.53 7.60 23.14
C LEU A 178 -2.99 6.61 24.20
N ASN A 179 -3.87 5.80 24.81
CA ASN A 179 -3.47 4.77 25.77
C ASN A 179 -3.03 3.44 25.12
N GLY A 180 -3.07 3.34 23.78
CA GLY A 180 -2.67 2.18 22.99
C GLY A 180 -3.61 0.97 23.00
N LYS A 181 -4.80 1.05 23.63
CA LYS A 181 -5.66 -0.13 23.90
C LYS A 181 -6.88 -0.29 22.99
N THR A 182 -7.23 0.73 22.21
CA THR A 182 -8.37 0.71 21.30
C THR A 182 -7.99 1.28 19.95
N TYR A 183 -8.67 0.83 18.91
CA TYR A 183 -8.28 1.04 17.53
C TYR A 183 -9.47 1.45 16.66
N PHE A 184 -9.20 2.24 15.63
CA PHE A 184 -10.11 2.43 14.51
C PHE A 184 -9.72 1.50 13.37
N TYR A 185 -10.73 0.89 12.75
CA TYR A 185 -10.59 0.25 11.45
C TYR A 185 -10.70 1.33 10.37
N GLN A 186 -11.85 2.03 10.34
CA GLN A 186 -12.10 3.18 9.47
C GLN A 186 -11.77 4.51 10.15
N ASN A 187 -11.32 5.50 9.38
CA ASN A 187 -10.96 6.83 9.88
C ASN A 187 -11.71 7.94 9.12
N PRO A 188 -13.01 8.12 9.35
CA PRO A 188 -13.82 9.10 8.62
C PRO A 188 -13.41 10.54 8.96
N LEU A 189 -13.70 11.47 8.05
CA LEU A 189 -13.39 12.91 8.22
C LEU A 189 -14.57 13.70 8.76
N GLN A 190 -15.76 13.08 8.82
CA GLN A 190 -16.96 13.62 9.46
C GLN A 190 -17.65 12.47 10.18
N SER A 191 -18.07 12.70 11.42
CA SER A 191 -18.80 11.73 12.23
C SER A 191 -20.02 12.39 12.86
N ASP A 192 -21.12 11.66 12.93
CA ASP A 192 -22.33 12.05 13.67
C ASP A 192 -22.22 11.73 15.18
N GLY A 193 -21.07 11.22 15.62
CA GLY A 193 -20.81 10.83 17.00
C GLY A 193 -20.98 9.34 17.27
N THR A 194 -21.32 8.51 16.28
CA THR A 194 -21.45 7.05 16.46
C THR A 194 -20.12 6.30 16.30
N ASP A 195 -19.14 6.86 15.59
CA ASP A 195 -17.83 6.23 15.40
C ASP A 195 -17.01 6.20 16.68
N ARG A 196 -16.66 5.00 17.14
CA ARG A 196 -15.83 4.78 18.34
C ARG A 196 -14.79 3.72 18.08
N ARG A 197 -13.57 3.97 18.59
CA ARG A 197 -12.52 2.96 18.63
C ARG A 197 -12.98 1.73 19.40
N GLN A 198 -12.57 0.56 18.94
CA GLN A 198 -12.90 -0.72 19.56
C GLN A 198 -11.63 -1.36 20.14
N SER A 199 -11.76 -2.19 21.18
CA SER A 199 -10.61 -2.94 21.71
C SER A 199 -10.08 -3.95 20.70
N TRP A 200 -10.96 -4.51 19.86
CA TRP A 200 -10.62 -5.47 18.83
C TRP A 200 -11.71 -5.56 17.75
N PHE A 201 -11.42 -6.31 16.68
CA PHE A 201 -12.34 -6.54 15.56
C PHE A 201 -12.36 -8.01 15.17
N LYS A 202 -13.45 -8.48 14.56
CA LYS A 202 -13.52 -9.82 13.96
C LYS A 202 -12.47 -9.99 12.85
N CYS A 203 -12.32 -8.97 12.00
CA CYS A 203 -11.20 -8.84 11.07
C CYS A 203 -10.15 -7.92 11.71
N ALA A 204 -9.12 -8.50 12.33
CA ALA A 204 -8.14 -7.76 13.13
C ALA A 204 -6.86 -7.37 12.38
N CYS A 205 -6.99 -6.97 11.11
CA CYS A 205 -5.87 -6.48 10.31
C CYS A 205 -5.27 -5.20 10.94
N CYS A 206 -6.09 -4.21 11.30
CA CYS A 206 -5.63 -2.90 11.76
C CYS A 206 -4.82 -2.93 13.07
N PRO A 207 -5.30 -3.53 14.19
CA PRO A 207 -4.56 -3.50 15.46
C PRO A 207 -3.15 -4.11 15.36
N SER A 208 -3.03 -5.26 14.70
CA SER A 208 -1.75 -5.95 14.51
C SER A 208 -0.81 -5.19 13.56
N ASN A 209 -1.36 -4.53 12.54
CA ASN A 209 -0.61 -3.72 11.60
C ASN A 209 -0.06 -2.44 12.25
N ILE A 210 -0.85 -1.78 13.11
CA ILE A 210 -0.39 -0.62 13.89
C ILE A 210 0.79 -1.00 14.77
N ALA A 211 0.70 -2.13 15.48
CA ALA A 211 1.77 -2.60 16.35
C ALA A 211 3.10 -2.78 15.59
N ARG A 212 3.07 -3.35 14.37
CA ARG A 212 4.31 -3.52 13.57
C ARG A 212 4.89 -2.20 13.07
N LEU A 213 4.05 -1.21 12.69
CA LEU A 213 4.57 0.09 12.25
C LEU A 213 5.17 0.86 13.43
N LEU A 214 4.47 0.95 14.57
CA LEU A 214 5.00 1.64 15.76
C LEU A 214 6.32 1.04 16.24
N SER A 215 6.39 -0.30 16.28
CA SER A 215 7.61 -1.01 16.69
C SER A 215 8.78 -0.81 15.73
N SER A 216 8.53 -0.41 14.49
CA SER A 216 9.56 -0.17 13.46
C SER A 216 9.72 1.31 13.09
N LEU A 217 9.08 2.23 13.82
CA LEU A 217 9.00 3.65 13.43
C LEU A 217 10.37 4.30 13.28
N GLY A 218 11.36 3.88 14.10
CA GLY A 218 12.75 4.32 14.01
C GLY A 218 13.35 4.20 12.60
N SER A 219 12.94 3.19 11.83
CA SER A 219 13.46 2.94 10.47
C SER A 219 12.94 3.91 9.40
N TYR A 220 12.00 4.81 9.74
CA TYR A 220 11.37 5.73 8.79
C TYR A 220 11.87 7.17 8.91
N PHE A 221 12.65 7.51 9.95
CA PHE A 221 13.10 8.88 10.19
C PHE A 221 14.33 9.30 9.37
N TYR A 222 15.20 8.35 9.03
CA TYR A 222 16.48 8.64 8.40
C TYR A 222 16.76 7.71 7.24
N SER A 223 17.56 8.19 6.30
CA SER A 223 18.09 7.42 5.17
C SER A 223 19.48 7.93 4.88
N ILE A 224 20.36 7.04 4.44
CA ILE A 224 21.74 7.37 4.11
C ILE A 224 21.86 7.32 2.59
N SER A 225 22.30 8.43 2.01
CA SER A 225 22.57 8.51 0.57
C SER A 225 23.92 7.86 0.25
N ARG A 226 24.31 7.83 -1.02
CA ARG A 226 25.69 7.41 -1.36
C ARG A 226 26.75 8.40 -0.86
N GLU A 227 26.36 9.63 -0.59
CA GLU A 227 27.24 10.73 -0.18
C GLU A 227 27.36 10.86 1.34
N GLY A 228 26.60 10.05 2.09
CA GLY A 228 26.41 10.17 3.53
C GLY A 228 25.11 10.89 3.86
#